data_AF-A0A820NKR1-F1
#
_entry.id   AF-A0A820NKR1-F1
#
_cell.length_a   1.000
_cell.length_b   1.000
_cell.length_c   1.000
_cell.angle_alpha   90.00
_cell.angle_beta   90.00
_cell.angle_gamma   90.00
#
_symmetry.space_group_name_H-M   'P 1'
#
loop_
_entity.id
_entity.type
_entity.pdbx_description
1 polymer ?
#
loop_
_entity_poly.entity_id
_entity_poly.type
_entity_poly.pdbx_seq_one_letter_code
_entity_poly.pdbx_strand_id
1 'polypeptide(L)' 'NNKSEIPSVMRAAQQTNFGNIRDVLTLSDNVPVPRELSSKEILIRKLDIYFINRLNESI' A
#
# COMPACT_ATOMS: atom_id res chain seq x y z
N ASN A 1 20.52 10.02 6.29
CA ASN A 1 19.23 9.27 6.21
C ASN A 1 18.32 9.74 7.32
N ASN A 2 17.46 10.71 7.03
CA ASN A 2 16.63 11.38 8.03
C ASN A 2 15.34 10.58 8.26
N LYS A 3 15.26 9.82 9.36
CA LYS A 3 14.05 9.03 9.72
C LYS A 3 12.82 9.90 9.96
N SER A 4 12.96 11.22 10.08
CA SER A 4 11.82 12.15 10.23
C SER A 4 10.99 12.29 8.96
N GLU A 5 11.48 11.86 7.80
CA GLU A 5 10.77 11.96 6.52
C GLU A 5 9.86 10.76 6.24
N ILE A 6 10.03 9.65 6.97
CA ILE A 6 9.20 8.45 6.81
C ILE A 6 7.97 8.60 7.73
N PRO A 7 6.73 8.61 7.18
CA PRO A 7 5.53 8.75 7.99
C PRO A 7 5.41 7.60 9.00
N SER A 8 4.73 7.86 10.13
CA SER A 8 4.47 6.84 11.15
C SER A 8 3.40 5.83 10.72
N VAL A 9 2.53 6.22 9.80
CA VAL A 9 1.44 5.40 9.25
C VAL A 9 1.43 5.43 7.73
N MET A 10 0.79 4.43 7.13
CA MET A 10 0.59 4.26 5.71
C MET A 10 -0.83 3.79 5.39
N ARG A 11 -1.23 4.04 4.14
CA ARG A 11 -2.42 3.44 3.57
C ARG A 11 -2.12 2.03 3.07
N ALA A 12 -2.90 1.04 3.50
CA ALA A 12 -2.73 -0.35 3.07
C ALA A 12 -4.06 -1.10 3.02
N ALA A 13 -4.12 -2.09 2.13
CA ALA A 13 -5.20 -3.07 2.13
C ALA A 13 -4.92 -4.11 3.22
N GLN A 14 -5.88 -4.32 4.11
CA GLN A 14 -5.79 -5.26 5.21
C GLN A 14 -6.85 -6.36 5.06
N GLN A 15 -6.44 -7.58 5.38
CA GLN A 15 -7.33 -8.72 5.49
C GLN A 15 -7.29 -9.20 6.94
N THR A 16 -8.42 -9.11 7.62
CA THR A 16 -8.54 -9.52 9.03
C THR A 16 -9.12 -10.92 9.21
N ASN A 17 -9.78 -11.46 8.17
CA ASN A 17 -10.48 -12.74 8.19
C ASN A 17 -10.21 -13.56 6.92
N PHE A 18 -10.54 -14.85 6.96
CA PHE A 18 -10.54 -15.72 5.78
C PHE A 18 -11.89 -15.66 5.08
N GLY A 19 -11.92 -15.63 3.75
CA GLY A 19 -13.16 -15.57 2.97
C GLY A 19 -12.95 -14.99 1.58
N ASN A 20 -14.06 -14.61 0.93
CA ASN A 20 -14.02 -13.94 -0.37
C ASN A 20 -13.33 -12.58 -0.24
N ILE A 21 -12.39 -12.29 -1.14
CA ILE A 21 -11.55 -11.09 -1.08
C ILE A 21 -12.35 -9.79 -1.08
N ARG A 22 -13.53 -9.75 -1.72
CA ARG A 22 -14.39 -8.56 -1.72
C ARG A 22 -14.99 -8.25 -0.35
N ASP A 23 -15.15 -9.27 0.47
CA ASP A 23 -15.79 -9.17 1.78
C ASP A 23 -14.77 -9.00 2.91
N VAL A 24 -13.55 -9.52 2.73
CA VAL A 24 -12.52 -9.53 3.77
C VAL A 24 -11.40 -8.50 3.56
N LEU A 25 -11.29 -7.89 2.38
CA LEU A 25 -10.27 -6.89 2.09
C LEU A 25 -10.81 -5.49 2.35
N THR A 26 -10.21 -4.79 3.29
CA THR A 26 -10.56 -3.40 3.63
C THR A 26 -9.37 -2.48 3.41
N LEU A 27 -9.61 -1.29 2.88
CA LEU A 27 -8.58 -0.26 2.74
C LEU A 27 -8.53 0.59 4.02
N SER A 28 -7.36 0.68 4.64
CA SER A 28 -7.12 1.44 5.87
C SER A 28 -6.04 2.48 5.65
N ASP A 29 -6.27 3.72 6.09
CA ASP A 29 -5.33 4.83 5.92
C ASP A 29 -4.32 4.95 7.08
N ASN A 30 -4.50 4.19 8.17
CA ASN A 30 -3.78 4.34 9.43
C ASN A 30 -2.98 3.09 9.84
N VAL A 31 -2.41 2.37 8.88
CA VAL A 31 -1.61 1.17 9.18
C VAL A 31 -0.20 1.58 9.59
N PRO A 32 0.36 1.10 10.72
CA PRO A 32 1.71 1.45 11.13
C PRO A 32 2.76 1.06 10.08
N VAL A 33 3.70 1.98 9.80
CA VAL A 33 4.86 1.66 8.96
C VAL A 33 5.84 0.79 9.75
N PRO A 34 6.29 -0.37 9.23
CA PRO A 34 7.30 -1.19 9.89
C PRO A 34 8.61 -0.41 10.08
N ARG A 35 9.08 -0.30 11.33
CA ARG A 35 10.31 0.42 11.69
C ARG A 35 11.46 -0.49 12.11
N GLU A 36 11.12 -1.68 12.60
CA GLU A 36 12.08 -2.71 12.98
C GLU A 36 12.33 -3.57 11.75
N LEU A 37 13.44 -3.29 11.06
CA LEU A 37 13.91 -4.06 9.92
C LEU A 37 15.17 -4.80 10.33
N SER A 38 15.29 -6.06 9.94
CA SER A 38 16.55 -6.79 10.03
C SER A 38 17.58 -6.20 9.06
N SER A 39 18.84 -6.57 9.22
CA SER A 39 19.94 -6.10 8.35
C SER A 39 19.82 -6.52 6.89
N LYS A 40 18.88 -7.42 6.55
CA LYS A 40 18.62 -7.92 5.20
C LYS A 40 17.33 -7.36 4.59
N GLU A 41 16.63 -6.48 5.31
CA GLU A 41 15.35 -5.93 4.88
C GLU A 41 15.47 -4.46 4.52
N ILE A 42 14.64 -4.03 3.57
CA ILE A 42 14.54 -2.64 3.14
C ILE A 42 13.08 -2.20 3.12
N LEU A 43 12.83 -0.94 3.48
CA LEU A 43 11.52 -0.32 3.32
C LEU A 43 11.46 0.38 1.95
N ILE A 44 10.45 0.03 1.14
CA ILE A 44 10.22 0.61 -0.17
C ILE A 44 8.95 1.45 -0.14
N ARG A 45 9.04 2.72 -0.54
CA ARG A 45 7.88 3.57 -0.76
C ARG A 45 7.28 3.28 -2.13
N LYS A 46 6.08 2.70 -2.18
CA LYS A 46 5.32 2.52 -3.42
C LYS A 46 4.68 3.84 -3.84
N LEU A 47 4.94 4.28 -5.07
CA LEU A 47 4.20 5.33 -5.74
C LEU A 47 3.07 4.67 -6.52
N ASP A 48 1.84 5.18 -6.40
CA ASP A 48 0.70 4.64 -7.15
C ASP A 48 0.98 4.73 -8.66
N ILE A 49 0.85 3.59 -9.35
CA ILE A 49 0.99 3.50 -10.81
C ILE A 49 -0.41 3.66 -11.41
N TYR A 50 -0.65 4.78 -12.09
CA TYR A 50 -1.87 5.00 -12.86
C TYR A 50 -1.78 4.23 -14.19
N PHE A 51 -2.60 3.21 -14.37
CA PHE A 51 -2.84 2.64 -15.71
C PHE A 51 -3.95 3.45 -16.37
N ILE A 52 -3.59 4.32 -17.33
CA ILE A 52 -4.56 4.95 -18.21
C ILE A 52 -4.96 3.92 -19.27
N ASN A 53 -6.12 3.28 -19.10
CA ASN A 53 -6.77 2.58 -20.20
C ASN A 53 -7.36 3.65 -21.15
N ARG A 54 -6.65 3.97 -22.25
CA ARG A 54 -7.29 4.61 -23.40
C ARG A 54 -8.20 3.57 -24.05
N LEU A 55 -9.50 3.69 -23.83
CA LEU A 55 -10.47 3.17 -24.78
C LEU A 55 -10.38 4.09 -26.00
N ASN A 56 -9.89 3.58 -27.12
CA ASN A 56 -10.07 4.23 -28.41
C ASN A 56 -11.58 4.23 -28.70
N GLU A 57 -12.23 5.37 -28.49
CA GLU A 57 -13.54 5.61 -29.07
C GLU A 57 -13.34 5.85 -30.56
N SER A 58 -13.65 4.84 -31.37
CA SER A 58 -13.95 5.03 -32.79
C SER A 58 -15.37 5.55 -32.93
N ILE A 59 -15.52 6.77 -33.45
CA ILE A 59 -16.64 7.20 -34.30
C ILE A 59 -16.05 8.06 -35.41
#